data_AF-A0A1J4JQZ4-F1
#
_entry.id   AF-A0A1J4JQZ4-F1
#
_cell.length_a   1.000
_cell.length_b   1.000
_cell.length_c   1.000
_cell.angle_alpha   90.00
_cell.angle_beta   90.00
_cell.angle_gamma   90.00
#
_symmetry.space_group_name_H-M   'P 1'
#
loop_
_entity.id
_entity.type
_entity.pdbx_description
1 polymer ?
#
loop_
_entity_poly.entity_id
_entity_poly.type
_entity_poly.pdbx_seq_one_letter_code
_entity_poly.pdbx_strand_id
1 'polypeptide(L)'
;MEGLAGAGAFSDGKYIITHEYGGWLADLLDPEVVINYIEQADSILVSFGATTERFMPNNDLKKLCLQNGLYMHQAQVKHLGTDHNYVSMTKLIEYLGKRVEICTRANVSEVDKDNHVITVNDKHNITADKIIFAVGRVGSSFFSKWCNKHSIPLTNNQVDIGVRVELDSLIWEDFSKKIYEPKILYRSKQYEDITRMFCFNDRGHVVTENTNGVLTVNGHSFRDEKLKTKNSNFALLSTINFTQPFKDPIEYARATAYLANLISGGQVLVQRLGDLRRGRRTTETRIKKGAIRPTLEAVPGDLSLCIPKRQLDNIIETLGALDKIAPGTANDDTLLYGIECKYYSARPKCNKDFLIEGCKDVYAVGDGAGFTRSLSQAAANGLYVADIISKQGQPKQENKQKQEKKEKQENKPTK
;
A
#
# COMPACT_ATOMS: atom_id res chain seq x y z
N MET A 1 14.28 4.98 -2.36
CA MET A 1 14.76 4.23 -3.54
C MET A 1 13.96 4.67 -4.75
N GLU A 2 14.66 5.08 -5.81
CA GLU A 2 14.09 5.49 -7.10
C GLU A 2 14.90 4.83 -8.23
N GLY A 3 14.28 4.67 -9.40
CA GLY A 3 14.88 3.98 -10.54
C GLY A 3 13.92 2.99 -11.22
N LEU A 4 14.38 2.34 -12.28
CA LEU A 4 13.62 1.31 -12.99
C LEU A 4 13.32 0.13 -12.04
N ALA A 5 12.11 -0.42 -12.13
CA ALA A 5 11.50 -1.37 -11.18
C ALA A 5 11.29 -0.86 -9.74
N GLY A 6 11.75 0.36 -9.43
CA GLY A 6 11.49 1.08 -8.18
C GLY A 6 11.87 0.31 -6.92
N ALA A 7 11.23 0.66 -5.81
CA ALA A 7 11.39 -0.08 -4.55
C ALA A 7 10.88 -1.53 -4.64
N GLY A 8 10.07 -1.88 -5.64
CA GLY A 8 9.54 -3.22 -5.84
C GLY A 8 10.65 -4.25 -6.03
N ALA A 9 11.61 -3.99 -6.91
CA ALA A 9 12.75 -4.86 -7.19
C ALA A 9 13.62 -5.17 -5.95
N PHE A 10 13.67 -4.24 -4.99
CA PHE A 10 14.50 -4.35 -3.79
C PHE A 10 13.69 -4.64 -2.52
N SER A 11 12.40 -4.93 -2.68
CA SER A 11 11.52 -5.30 -1.57
C SER A 11 11.44 -6.81 -1.41
N ASP A 12 10.82 -7.24 -0.31
CA ASP A 12 10.46 -8.64 -0.06
C ASP A 12 9.60 -9.26 -1.19
N GLY A 13 9.04 -8.44 -2.10
CA GLY A 13 8.49 -8.92 -3.36
C GLY A 13 7.17 -9.68 -3.19
N LYS A 14 6.29 -9.21 -2.30
CA LYS A 14 4.97 -9.82 -2.10
C LYS A 14 4.03 -9.43 -3.23
N TYR A 15 3.75 -10.38 -4.12
CA TYR A 15 2.77 -10.22 -5.20
C TYR A 15 1.42 -10.73 -4.73
N ILE A 16 0.41 -9.86 -4.68
CA ILE A 16 -0.84 -10.13 -3.98
C ILE A 16 -1.97 -10.27 -5.00
N ILE A 17 -2.60 -11.43 -5.03
CA ILE A 17 -3.66 -11.74 -5.97
C ILE A 17 -5.01 -11.64 -5.25
N THR A 18 -5.55 -10.43 -5.26
CA THR A 18 -6.86 -10.07 -4.71
C THR A 18 -7.27 -8.69 -5.19
N HIS A 19 -8.57 -8.41 -5.19
CA HIS A 19 -9.12 -7.06 -5.34
C HIS A 19 -9.53 -6.46 -3.98
N GLU A 20 -9.53 -7.25 -2.89
CA GLU A 20 -10.02 -6.80 -1.57
C GLU A 20 -9.11 -5.74 -0.92
N TYR A 21 -7.83 -5.72 -1.26
CA TYR A 21 -6.85 -4.75 -0.76
C TYR A 21 -5.69 -4.59 -1.74
N GLY A 22 -4.83 -3.60 -1.48
CA GLY A 22 -3.66 -3.30 -2.33
C GLY A 22 -3.85 -2.10 -3.27
N GLY A 23 -4.93 -1.34 -3.08
CA GLY A 23 -5.29 -0.16 -3.86
C GLY A 23 -6.79 0.04 -3.89
N TRP A 24 -7.25 0.92 -4.77
CA TRP A 24 -8.65 1.31 -4.96
C TRP A 24 -9.12 1.05 -6.39
N LEU A 25 -8.48 0.13 -7.12
CA LEU A 25 -8.93 -0.19 -8.48
C LEU A 25 -10.36 -0.73 -8.49
N ALA A 26 -10.74 -1.49 -7.46
CA ALA A 26 -12.10 -2.01 -7.30
C ALA A 26 -13.15 -0.94 -6.98
N ASP A 27 -12.75 0.30 -6.67
CA ASP A 27 -13.68 1.43 -6.56
C ASP A 27 -14.07 1.98 -7.95
N LEU A 28 -13.25 1.71 -8.97
CA LEU A 28 -13.35 2.28 -10.32
C LEU A 28 -13.71 1.23 -11.37
N LEU A 29 -13.33 -0.02 -11.14
CA LEU A 29 -13.47 -1.15 -12.05
C LEU A 29 -14.16 -2.31 -11.34
N ASP A 30 -14.85 -3.15 -12.13
CA ASP A 30 -15.43 -4.38 -11.61
C ASP A 30 -14.33 -5.29 -11.01
N PRO A 31 -14.57 -5.90 -9.83
CA PRO A 31 -13.60 -6.76 -9.16
C PRO A 31 -12.99 -7.86 -10.04
N GLU A 32 -13.80 -8.48 -10.90
CA GLU A 32 -13.36 -9.52 -11.83
C GLU A 32 -12.36 -8.99 -12.88
N VAL A 33 -12.57 -7.75 -13.35
CA VAL A 33 -11.64 -7.08 -14.28
C VAL A 33 -10.31 -6.83 -13.58
N VAL A 34 -10.34 -6.37 -12.33
CA VAL A 34 -9.12 -6.14 -11.53
C VAL A 34 -8.32 -7.45 -11.38
N ILE A 35 -9.00 -8.54 -11.00
CA ILE A 35 -8.35 -9.86 -10.86
C ILE A 35 -7.75 -10.33 -12.18
N ASN A 36 -8.48 -10.21 -13.30
CA ASN A 36 -7.98 -10.61 -14.61
C ASN A 36 -6.67 -9.88 -14.97
N TYR A 37 -6.61 -8.56 -14.78
CA TYR A 37 -5.37 -7.82 -15.06
C TYR A 37 -4.24 -8.12 -14.08
N ILE A 38 -4.55 -8.47 -12.82
CA ILE A 38 -3.54 -8.97 -11.87
C ILE A 38 -2.98 -10.31 -12.36
N GLU A 39 -3.82 -11.26 -12.78
CA GLU A 39 -3.37 -12.57 -13.27
C GLU A 39 -2.59 -12.47 -14.59
N GLN A 40 -2.94 -11.52 -15.46
CA GLN A 40 -2.15 -11.22 -16.66
C GLN A 40 -0.77 -10.66 -16.32
N ALA A 41 -0.70 -9.70 -15.38
CA ALA A 41 0.57 -9.18 -14.90
C ALA A 41 1.43 -10.28 -14.26
N ASP A 42 0.85 -11.17 -13.46
CA ASP A 42 1.53 -12.35 -12.90
C ASP A 42 2.10 -13.25 -14.01
N SER A 43 1.31 -13.54 -15.04
CA SER A 43 1.73 -14.37 -16.18
C SER A 43 2.93 -13.77 -16.92
N ILE A 44 2.94 -12.45 -17.08
CA ILE A 44 4.09 -11.72 -17.65
C ILE A 44 5.31 -11.90 -16.75
N LEU A 45 5.18 -11.68 -15.44
CA LEU A 45 6.29 -11.83 -14.49
C LEU A 45 6.86 -13.26 -14.50
N VAL A 46 6.00 -14.27 -14.54
CA VAL A 46 6.41 -15.68 -14.64
C VAL A 46 7.22 -15.93 -15.90
N SER A 47 6.86 -15.33 -17.04
CA SER A 47 7.63 -15.44 -18.28
C SER A 47 9.06 -14.87 -18.18
N PHE A 48 9.33 -14.01 -17.19
CA PHE A 48 10.65 -13.46 -16.88
C PHE A 48 11.36 -14.16 -15.71
N GLY A 49 10.79 -15.25 -15.18
CA GLY A 49 11.40 -16.08 -14.14
C GLY A 49 10.85 -15.89 -12.74
N ALA A 50 9.72 -15.20 -12.56
CA ALA A 50 9.02 -15.18 -11.28
C ALA A 50 8.46 -16.56 -10.91
N THR A 51 8.33 -16.83 -9.61
CA THR A 51 7.80 -18.10 -9.10
C THR A 51 6.34 -18.33 -9.48
N THR A 52 5.97 -19.60 -9.64
CA THR A 52 4.57 -20.05 -9.77
C THR A 52 3.95 -20.44 -8.44
N GLU A 53 4.76 -20.57 -7.37
CA GLU A 53 4.30 -20.94 -6.03
C GLU A 53 3.38 -19.86 -5.45
N ARG A 54 2.23 -20.28 -4.93
CA ARG A 54 1.21 -19.41 -4.33
C ARG A 54 0.90 -19.90 -2.91
N PHE A 55 1.01 -19.00 -1.95
CA PHE A 55 0.45 -19.17 -0.62
C PHE A 55 -1.06 -18.95 -0.68
N MET A 56 -1.82 -19.90 -0.16
CA MET A 56 -3.28 -19.89 -0.22
C MET A 56 -3.89 -19.22 1.02
N PRO A 57 -5.06 -18.57 0.89
CA PRO A 57 -5.81 -18.10 2.04
C PRO A 57 -6.35 -19.27 2.87
N ASN A 58 -6.71 -19.00 4.13
CA ASN A 58 -7.26 -20.00 5.04
C ASN A 58 -8.68 -19.61 5.50
N ASN A 59 -9.67 -20.46 5.18
CA ASN A 59 -11.08 -20.20 5.51
C ASN A 59 -11.40 -20.43 6.99
N ASP A 60 -10.70 -21.34 7.67
CA ASP A 60 -10.94 -21.61 9.10
C ASP A 60 -10.51 -20.41 9.95
N LEU A 61 -9.37 -19.80 9.62
CA LEU A 61 -8.92 -18.56 10.26
C LEU A 61 -9.85 -17.39 9.95
N LYS A 62 -10.39 -17.28 8.71
CA LYS A 62 -11.38 -16.25 8.38
C LYS A 62 -12.66 -16.45 9.18
N LYS A 63 -13.15 -17.68 9.27
CA LYS A 63 -14.33 -18.03 10.08
C LYS A 63 -14.11 -17.68 11.55
N LEU A 64 -12.95 -18.02 12.12
CA LEU A 64 -12.58 -17.68 13.49
C LEU A 64 -12.59 -16.15 13.72
N CYS A 65 -12.07 -15.36 12.78
CA CYS A 65 -12.14 -13.91 12.83
C CYS A 65 -13.60 -13.42 12.83
N LEU A 66 -14.41 -13.89 11.88
CA LEU A 66 -15.82 -13.48 11.73
C LEU A 66 -16.64 -13.78 12.99
N GLN A 67 -16.42 -14.93 13.63
CA GLN A 67 -17.08 -15.31 14.89
C GLN A 67 -16.76 -14.35 16.06
N ASN A 68 -15.66 -13.60 15.97
CA ASN A 68 -15.19 -12.68 17.00
C ASN A 68 -15.34 -11.20 16.62
N GLY A 69 -16.09 -10.90 15.54
CA GLY A 69 -16.31 -9.52 15.08
C GLY A 69 -15.10 -8.91 14.35
N LEU A 70 -14.17 -9.75 13.89
CA LEU A 70 -13.01 -9.37 13.09
C LEU A 70 -13.26 -9.76 11.62
N TYR A 71 -12.73 -8.98 10.69
CA TYR A 71 -12.75 -9.32 9.27
C TYR A 71 -11.34 -9.59 8.77
N MET A 72 -11.06 -10.81 8.33
CA MET A 72 -9.78 -11.15 7.72
C MET A 72 -9.89 -11.13 6.20
N HIS A 73 -9.12 -10.26 5.57
CA HIS A 73 -8.96 -10.24 4.12
C HIS A 73 -8.31 -11.53 3.64
N GLN A 74 -8.68 -11.95 2.43
CA GLN A 74 -8.09 -13.10 1.77
C GLN A 74 -7.44 -12.72 0.44
N ALA A 75 -6.29 -13.33 0.20
CA ALA A 75 -5.59 -13.26 -1.06
C ALA A 75 -4.75 -14.52 -1.25
N GLN A 76 -4.50 -14.87 -2.51
CA GLN A 76 -3.32 -15.66 -2.81
C GLN A 76 -2.10 -14.73 -2.81
N VAL A 77 -0.97 -15.19 -2.30
CA VAL A 77 0.26 -14.39 -2.25
C VAL A 77 1.38 -15.18 -2.89
N LYS A 78 2.16 -14.55 -3.76
CA LYS A 78 3.47 -15.06 -4.18
C LYS A 78 4.57 -14.31 -3.48
N HIS A 79 5.54 -15.04 -2.95
CA HIS A 79 6.76 -14.45 -2.42
C HIS A 79 7.83 -14.46 -3.51
N LEU A 80 7.95 -13.35 -4.24
CA LEU A 80 8.96 -13.23 -5.28
C LEU A 80 10.36 -13.21 -4.67
N GLY A 81 10.52 -12.57 -3.51
CA GLY A 81 11.81 -12.42 -2.82
C GLY A 81 12.75 -11.44 -3.51
N THR A 82 13.55 -10.72 -2.71
CA THR A 82 14.40 -9.63 -3.19
C THR A 82 15.32 -10.03 -4.35
N ASP A 83 16.09 -11.12 -4.21
CA ASP A 83 17.09 -11.51 -5.21
C ASP A 83 16.46 -11.98 -6.54
N HIS A 84 15.44 -12.82 -6.46
CA HIS A 84 14.77 -13.35 -7.65
C HIS A 84 13.93 -12.28 -8.34
N ASN A 85 13.31 -11.38 -7.57
CA ASN A 85 12.55 -10.28 -8.11
C ASN A 85 13.47 -9.29 -8.84
N TYR A 86 14.64 -8.98 -8.29
CA TYR A 86 15.64 -8.16 -8.97
C TYR A 86 16.00 -8.75 -10.35
N VAL A 87 16.35 -10.04 -10.41
CA VAL A 87 16.69 -10.71 -11.68
C VAL A 87 15.53 -10.70 -12.67
N SER A 88 14.31 -10.99 -12.21
CA SER A 88 13.12 -11.00 -13.07
C SER A 88 12.81 -9.62 -13.64
N MET A 89 12.95 -8.58 -12.81
CA MET A 89 12.78 -7.18 -13.23
C MET A 89 13.85 -6.75 -14.23
N THR A 90 15.12 -7.13 -14.02
CA THR A 90 16.20 -6.84 -14.98
C THR A 90 15.89 -7.43 -16.36
N LYS A 91 15.48 -8.69 -16.43
CA LYS A 91 15.11 -9.33 -17.71
C LYS A 91 13.93 -8.63 -18.39
N LEU A 92 12.92 -8.22 -17.61
CA LEU A 92 11.78 -7.45 -18.13
C LEU A 92 12.23 -6.10 -18.69
N ILE A 93 13.06 -5.36 -17.97
CA ILE A 93 13.60 -4.06 -18.41
C ILE A 93 14.43 -4.22 -19.69
N GLU A 94 15.31 -5.21 -19.76
CA GLU A 94 16.11 -5.51 -20.95
C GLU A 94 15.23 -5.90 -22.16
N TYR A 95 14.17 -6.66 -21.92
CA TYR A 95 13.21 -7.01 -22.96
C TYR A 95 12.46 -5.78 -23.48
N LEU A 96 12.05 -4.87 -22.58
CA LEU A 96 11.37 -3.63 -22.93
C LEU A 96 12.31 -2.64 -23.65
N GLY A 97 13.57 -2.53 -23.22
CA GLY A 97 14.56 -1.64 -23.85
C GLY A 97 14.86 -1.95 -25.32
N LYS A 98 14.45 -3.13 -25.83
CA LYS A 98 14.52 -3.50 -27.25
C LYS A 98 13.30 -3.05 -28.07
N ARG A 99 12.26 -2.52 -27.42
CA ARG A 99 10.94 -2.23 -28.00
C ARG A 99 10.46 -0.80 -27.74
N VAL A 100 10.93 -0.19 -26.67
CA VAL A 100 10.62 1.18 -26.28
C VAL A 100 11.89 1.93 -25.95
N GLU A 101 11.86 3.24 -26.13
CA GLU A 101 12.92 4.12 -25.66
C GLU A 101 12.76 4.35 -24.15
N ILE A 102 13.82 4.07 -23.37
CA ILE A 102 13.85 4.29 -21.92
C ILE A 102 14.91 5.34 -21.60
N CYS A 103 14.47 6.58 -21.40
CA CYS A 103 15.34 7.68 -21.03
C CYS A 103 15.52 7.76 -19.51
N THR A 104 16.68 7.33 -19.00
CA THR A 104 17.05 7.50 -17.58
C THR A 104 17.69 8.87 -17.34
N ARG A 105 17.69 9.36 -16.09
CA ARG A 105 18.19 10.71 -15.75
C ARG A 105 17.49 11.84 -16.53
N ALA A 106 16.23 11.60 -16.90
CA ALA A 106 15.34 12.52 -17.60
C ALA A 106 14.21 12.92 -16.63
N ASN A 107 14.50 13.85 -15.72
CA ASN A 107 13.52 14.28 -14.74
C ASN A 107 12.50 15.22 -15.41
N VAL A 108 11.21 14.88 -15.35
CA VAL A 108 10.15 15.74 -15.88
C VAL A 108 9.85 16.83 -14.85
N SER A 109 9.97 18.10 -15.25
CA SER A 109 9.71 19.24 -14.38
C SER A 109 8.39 19.95 -14.67
N GLU A 110 7.84 19.80 -15.88
CA GLU A 110 6.52 20.34 -16.24
C GLU A 110 5.85 19.49 -17.33
N VAL A 111 4.52 19.49 -17.34
CA VAL A 111 3.71 18.93 -18.42
C VAL A 111 2.62 19.94 -18.78
N ASP A 112 2.69 20.47 -20.00
CA ASP A 112 1.60 21.23 -20.59
C ASP A 112 0.50 20.27 -21.06
N LYS A 113 -0.61 20.20 -20.31
CA LYS A 113 -1.74 19.31 -20.59
C LYS A 113 -2.52 19.65 -21.86
N ASP A 114 -2.39 20.88 -22.37
CA ASP A 114 -3.21 21.38 -23.48
C ASP A 114 -2.46 21.25 -24.81
N ASN A 115 -1.14 21.54 -24.80
CA ASN A 115 -0.27 21.39 -25.97
C ASN A 115 0.52 20.07 -26.01
N HIS A 116 0.40 19.25 -24.97
CA HIS A 116 1.12 17.99 -24.78
C HIS A 116 2.65 18.12 -24.92
N VAL A 117 3.19 19.17 -24.30
CA VAL A 117 4.63 19.43 -24.21
C VAL A 117 5.13 19.02 -22.83
N ILE A 118 6.16 18.21 -22.80
CA ILE A 118 6.79 17.73 -21.56
C ILE A 118 8.16 18.38 -21.45
N THR A 119 8.41 19.10 -20.36
CA THR A 119 9.71 19.71 -20.07
C THR A 119 10.55 18.76 -19.23
N VAL A 120 11.73 18.41 -19.74
CA VAL A 120 12.68 17.47 -19.15
C VAL A 120 13.94 18.20 -18.73
N ASN A 121 14.38 17.97 -17.49
CA ASN A 121 15.56 18.56 -16.87
C ASN A 121 15.61 20.10 -16.97
N ASP A 122 14.44 20.75 -16.99
CA ASP A 122 14.27 22.21 -17.15
C ASP A 122 14.89 22.80 -18.42
N LYS A 123 15.16 21.98 -19.44
CA LYS A 123 15.96 22.38 -20.60
C LYS A 123 15.40 21.92 -21.93
N HIS A 124 14.84 20.72 -21.97
CA HIS A 124 14.42 20.08 -23.22
C HIS A 124 12.91 19.90 -23.23
N ASN A 125 12.30 20.18 -24.37
CA ASN A 125 10.88 19.92 -24.59
C ASN A 125 10.74 18.74 -25.54
N ILE A 126 9.88 17.80 -25.16
CA ILE A 126 9.43 16.69 -26.01
C ILE A 126 7.90 16.76 -26.14
N THR A 127 7.36 16.27 -27.25
CA THR A 127 5.92 16.20 -27.48
C THR A 127 5.45 14.75 -27.49
N ALA A 128 4.20 14.52 -27.11
CA ALA A 128 3.58 13.20 -27.13
C ALA A 128 2.09 13.29 -27.45
N ASP A 129 1.55 12.31 -28.18
CA ASP A 129 0.10 12.26 -28.42
C ASP A 129 -0.69 11.94 -27.15
N LYS A 130 -0.10 11.11 -26.27
CA LYS A 130 -0.71 10.66 -25.01
C LYS A 130 0.32 10.68 -23.90
N ILE A 131 -0.10 11.08 -22.70
CA ILE A 131 0.77 11.23 -21.53
C ILE A 131 0.23 10.38 -20.38
N ILE A 132 1.10 9.60 -19.74
CA ILE A 132 0.73 8.79 -18.57
C ILE A 132 1.63 9.17 -17.38
N PHE A 133 1.02 9.69 -16.32
CA PHE A 133 1.70 9.89 -15.05
C PHE A 133 1.78 8.57 -14.28
N ALA A 134 2.95 7.93 -14.31
CA ALA A 134 3.29 6.72 -13.56
C ALA A 134 4.45 6.99 -12.57
N VAL A 135 4.33 8.08 -11.81
CA VAL A 135 5.45 8.74 -11.10
C VAL A 135 5.96 8.02 -9.84
N GLY A 136 5.30 6.93 -9.43
CA GLY A 136 5.58 6.22 -8.19
C GLY A 136 5.42 7.09 -6.93
N ARG A 137 5.62 6.51 -5.74
CA ARG A 137 5.42 7.24 -4.47
C ARG A 137 6.35 8.46 -4.35
N VAL A 138 7.60 8.36 -4.83
CA VAL A 138 8.58 9.46 -4.79
C VAL A 138 8.09 10.66 -5.60
N GLY A 139 7.54 10.43 -6.80
CA GLY A 139 7.03 11.52 -7.65
C GLY A 139 5.61 12.00 -7.32
N SER A 140 4.95 11.45 -6.29
CA SER A 140 3.59 11.85 -5.91
C SER A 140 3.48 13.34 -5.51
N SER A 141 4.53 13.91 -4.93
CA SER A 141 4.61 15.35 -4.60
C SER A 141 4.63 16.21 -5.86
N PHE A 142 5.44 15.84 -6.86
CA PHE A 142 5.45 16.50 -8.17
C PHE A 142 4.07 16.44 -8.82
N PHE A 143 3.47 15.25 -8.88
CA PHE A 143 2.15 15.07 -9.48
C PHE A 143 1.04 15.85 -8.77
N SER A 144 1.08 15.90 -7.43
CA SER A 144 0.11 16.70 -6.65
C SER A 144 0.25 18.19 -6.90
N LYS A 145 1.50 18.70 -6.96
CA LYS A 145 1.77 20.11 -7.31
C LYS A 145 1.29 20.44 -8.72
N TRP A 146 1.53 19.55 -9.67
CA TRP A 146 1.06 19.68 -11.04
C TRP A 146 -0.47 19.73 -11.10
N CYS A 147 -1.18 18.82 -10.43
CA CYS A 147 -2.63 18.83 -10.34
C CYS A 147 -3.16 20.16 -9.77
N ASN A 148 -2.58 20.64 -8.67
CA ASN A 148 -2.97 21.91 -8.05
C ASN A 148 -2.75 23.11 -9.00
N LYS A 149 -1.60 23.15 -9.70
CA LYS A 149 -1.29 24.20 -10.68
C LYS A 149 -2.31 24.25 -11.82
N HIS A 150 -2.79 23.09 -12.24
CA HIS A 150 -3.77 22.94 -13.33
C HIS A 150 -5.23 22.87 -12.83
N SER A 151 -5.48 23.22 -11.55
CA SER A 151 -6.82 23.20 -10.93
C SER A 151 -7.54 21.86 -11.01
N ILE A 152 -6.79 20.75 -11.01
CA ILE A 152 -7.32 19.38 -10.98
C ILE A 152 -7.60 19.00 -9.53
N PRO A 153 -8.87 18.68 -9.17
CA PRO A 153 -9.20 18.29 -7.80
C PRO A 153 -8.47 17.03 -7.36
N LEU A 154 -7.90 17.09 -6.15
CA LEU A 154 -7.25 15.97 -5.49
C LEU A 154 -8.06 15.53 -4.26
N THR A 155 -8.21 14.22 -4.07
CA THR A 155 -8.72 13.64 -2.84
C THR A 155 -7.57 13.03 -2.03
N ASN A 156 -7.32 13.56 -0.83
CA ASN A 156 -6.40 12.96 0.15
C ASN A 156 -6.83 13.32 1.56
N ASN A 157 -7.75 12.54 2.12
CA ASN A 157 -8.28 12.81 3.45
C ASN A 157 -7.98 11.68 4.43
N GLN A 158 -7.28 10.63 3.98
CA GLN A 158 -7.07 9.42 4.76
C GLN A 158 -5.68 9.41 5.39
N VAL A 159 -5.60 9.04 6.66
CA VAL A 159 -4.34 8.73 7.33
C VAL A 159 -4.50 7.55 8.26
N ASP A 160 -3.43 6.80 8.41
CA ASP A 160 -3.33 5.77 9.43
C ASP A 160 -2.35 6.22 10.51
N ILE A 161 -2.80 6.19 11.76
CA ILE A 161 -1.98 6.38 12.95
C ILE A 161 -2.15 5.19 13.86
N GLY A 162 -1.05 4.73 14.44
CA GLY A 162 -1.06 3.52 15.22
C GLY A 162 0.20 3.28 16.02
N VAL A 163 0.33 2.01 16.38
CA VAL A 163 1.46 1.47 17.14
C VAL A 163 1.97 0.20 16.47
N ARG A 164 3.25 -0.10 16.71
CA ARG A 164 3.77 -1.44 16.53
C ARG A 164 3.52 -2.25 17.79
N VAL A 165 2.90 -3.42 17.64
CA VAL A 165 2.69 -4.38 18.72
C VAL A 165 3.81 -5.41 18.65
N GLU A 166 4.40 -5.75 19.79
CA GLU A 166 5.37 -6.84 19.92
C GLU A 166 5.03 -7.73 21.11
N LEU A 167 5.09 -9.04 20.88
CA LEU A 167 4.72 -10.08 21.83
C LEU A 167 5.42 -11.41 21.46
N ASP A 168 5.34 -12.42 22.34
CA ASP A 168 5.95 -13.73 22.10
C ASP A 168 5.37 -14.40 20.84
N SER A 169 6.23 -14.84 19.93
CA SER A 169 5.83 -15.43 18.65
C SER A 169 4.88 -16.63 18.78
N LEU A 170 4.95 -17.37 19.90
CA LEU A 170 4.09 -18.53 20.14
C LEU A 170 2.60 -18.18 20.18
N ILE A 171 2.25 -16.95 20.57
CA ILE A 171 0.85 -16.49 20.63
C ILE A 171 0.18 -16.49 19.25
N TRP A 172 0.94 -16.22 18.18
CA TRP A 172 0.44 -16.11 16.80
C TRP A 172 0.82 -17.29 15.89
N GLU A 173 1.36 -18.36 16.48
CA GLU A 173 1.88 -19.51 15.74
C GLU A 173 0.80 -20.20 14.86
N ASP A 174 -0.44 -20.26 15.35
CA ASP A 174 -1.58 -20.83 14.62
C ASP A 174 -1.90 -20.09 13.31
N PHE A 175 -1.60 -18.78 13.26
CA PHE A 175 -1.74 -17.97 12.07
C PHE A 175 -0.50 -18.09 11.18
N SER A 176 0.69 -17.90 11.74
CA SER A 176 1.95 -17.83 10.97
C SER A 176 2.29 -19.13 10.25
N LYS A 177 1.89 -20.28 10.79
CA LYS A 177 2.04 -21.59 10.12
C LYS A 177 1.09 -21.81 8.94
N LYS A 178 -0.05 -21.12 8.90
CA LYS A 178 -1.14 -21.37 7.92
C LYS A 178 -1.21 -20.35 6.81
N ILE A 179 -0.90 -19.09 7.10
CA ILE A 179 -0.94 -18.00 6.13
C ILE A 179 0.29 -17.13 6.25
N TYR A 180 0.73 -16.58 5.12
CA TYR A 180 1.95 -15.79 5.04
C TYR A 180 1.85 -14.44 5.77
N GLU A 181 0.73 -13.74 5.62
CA GLU A 181 0.50 -12.45 6.29
C GLU A 181 -0.98 -12.26 6.62
N PRO A 182 -1.39 -12.32 7.90
CA PRO A 182 -2.74 -11.96 8.32
C PRO A 182 -3.02 -10.48 8.02
N LYS A 183 -4.16 -10.21 7.39
CA LYS A 183 -4.69 -8.85 7.18
C LYS A 183 -6.08 -8.76 7.81
N ILE A 184 -6.08 -8.41 9.09
CA ILE A 184 -7.27 -8.42 9.93
C ILE A 184 -7.72 -6.98 10.18
N LEU A 185 -9.01 -6.74 10.03
CA LEU A 185 -9.69 -5.50 10.34
C LEU A 185 -10.58 -5.69 11.56
N TYR A 186 -10.66 -4.65 12.38
CA TYR A 186 -11.64 -4.51 13.44
C TYR A 186 -12.37 -3.18 13.29
N ARG A 187 -13.70 -3.20 13.46
CA ARG A 187 -14.50 -1.98 13.59
C ARG A 187 -14.73 -1.74 15.08
N SER A 188 -14.23 -0.62 15.59
CA SER A 188 -14.38 -0.29 17.01
C SER A 188 -15.85 -0.10 17.38
N LYS A 189 -16.23 -0.50 18.59
CA LYS A 189 -17.61 -0.37 19.06
C LYS A 189 -17.92 1.06 19.44
N GLN A 190 -16.92 1.78 19.99
CA GLN A 190 -17.14 3.13 20.50
C GLN A 190 -17.25 4.16 19.38
N TYR A 191 -16.47 4.04 18.31
CA TYR A 191 -16.36 5.07 17.27
C TYR A 191 -16.70 4.60 15.86
N GLU A 192 -16.91 3.29 15.67
CA GLU A 192 -17.12 2.64 14.37
C GLU A 192 -15.95 2.83 13.39
N ASP A 193 -14.78 3.19 13.90
CA ASP A 193 -13.56 3.35 13.12
C ASP A 193 -12.99 1.99 12.76
N ILE A 194 -12.32 1.92 11.61
CA ILE A 194 -11.57 0.74 11.21
C ILE A 194 -10.14 0.83 11.73
N THR A 195 -9.73 -0.19 12.50
CA THR A 195 -8.33 -0.46 12.81
C THR A 195 -7.88 -1.68 12.05
N ARG A 196 -6.74 -1.57 11.36
CA ARG A 196 -6.19 -2.64 10.52
C ARG A 196 -4.86 -3.15 11.07
N MET A 197 -4.72 -4.47 11.09
CA MET A 197 -3.45 -5.15 11.26
C MET A 197 -2.64 -5.04 9.97
N PHE A 198 -1.36 -4.68 10.09
CA PHE A 198 -0.50 -4.48 8.92
C PHE A 198 0.92 -4.96 9.17
N CYS A 199 1.57 -5.49 8.12
CA CYS A 199 2.97 -5.87 8.12
C CYS A 199 3.29 -6.85 9.26
N PHE A 200 2.58 -7.97 9.33
CA PHE A 200 2.89 -9.02 10.30
C PHE A 200 4.28 -9.61 9.99
N ASN A 201 5.16 -9.58 10.99
CA ASN A 201 6.51 -10.10 10.93
C ASN A 201 6.65 -11.16 12.02
N ASP A 202 6.55 -12.42 11.61
CA ASP A 202 6.77 -13.54 12.49
C ASP A 202 8.25 -13.61 12.91
N ARG A 203 8.51 -13.70 14.22
CA ARG A 203 9.87 -13.79 14.77
C ARG A 203 10.82 -12.68 14.27
N GLY A 204 10.25 -11.49 14.06
CA GLY A 204 10.91 -10.33 13.50
C GLY A 204 11.42 -9.32 14.53
N HIS A 205 11.83 -8.16 14.03
CA HIS A 205 12.33 -7.02 14.80
C HIS A 205 11.40 -5.82 14.60
N VAL A 206 11.21 -5.05 15.65
CA VAL A 206 10.71 -3.67 15.52
C VAL A 206 11.89 -2.79 15.09
N VAL A 207 11.65 -1.85 14.18
CA VAL A 207 12.70 -0.97 13.64
C VAL A 207 12.23 0.48 13.63
N THR A 208 13.19 1.41 13.71
CA THR A 208 12.93 2.84 13.57
C THR A 208 13.06 3.27 12.10
N GLU A 209 12.12 4.09 11.63
CA GLU A 209 12.16 4.75 10.32
C GLU A 209 12.26 6.26 10.50
N ASN A 210 13.18 6.90 9.78
CA ASN A 210 13.31 8.37 9.74
C ASN A 210 12.73 8.91 8.43
N THR A 211 11.68 9.74 8.54
CA THR A 211 11.08 10.43 7.39
C THR A 211 11.17 11.94 7.58
N ASN A 212 12.15 12.57 6.94
CA ASN A 212 12.39 14.02 7.01
C ASN A 212 12.51 14.53 8.46
N GLY A 213 13.33 13.87 9.28
CA GLY A 213 13.63 14.28 10.66
C GLY A 213 12.62 13.81 11.71
N VAL A 214 11.54 13.16 11.31
CA VAL A 214 10.55 12.56 12.22
C VAL A 214 10.80 11.06 12.31
N LEU A 215 10.95 10.55 13.54
CA LEU A 215 11.16 9.14 13.80
C LEU A 215 9.81 8.45 14.04
N THR A 216 9.59 7.36 13.31
CA THR A 216 8.43 6.48 13.42
C THR A 216 8.91 5.05 13.61
N VAL A 217 7.99 4.13 13.92
CA VAL A 217 8.31 2.71 14.03
C VAL A 217 7.72 1.91 12.88
N ASN A 218 8.39 0.82 12.53
CA ASN A 218 7.94 -0.19 11.59
C ASN A 218 8.46 -1.56 12.07
N GLY A 219 8.41 -2.59 11.23
CA GLY A 219 9.01 -3.88 11.56
C GLY A 219 9.59 -4.56 10.35
N HIS A 220 10.46 -5.53 10.63
CA HIS A 220 11.15 -6.32 9.63
C HIS A 220 11.33 -7.76 10.11
N SER A 221 11.36 -8.73 9.20
CA SER A 221 11.72 -10.12 9.50
C SER A 221 12.80 -10.59 8.52
N PHE A 222 13.85 -11.19 9.05
CA PHE A 222 14.89 -11.82 8.24
C PHE A 222 14.48 -13.22 7.81
N ARG A 223 14.90 -13.62 6.60
CA ARG A 223 14.77 -15.00 6.14
C ARG A 223 15.71 -15.95 6.89
N ASP A 224 16.91 -15.47 7.24
CA ASP A 224 17.90 -16.25 8.00
C ASP A 224 17.39 -16.53 9.42
N GLU A 225 17.25 -17.81 9.74
CA GLU A 225 16.80 -18.32 11.02
C GLU A 225 17.67 -17.83 12.19
N LYS A 226 18.97 -17.57 11.96
CA LYS A 226 19.89 -17.06 13.00
C LYS A 226 19.62 -15.61 13.39
N LEU A 227 18.97 -14.84 12.52
CA LEU A 227 18.61 -13.45 12.75
C LEU A 227 17.17 -13.29 13.27
N LYS A 228 16.42 -14.39 13.39
CA LYS A 228 15.06 -14.37 13.93
C LYS A 228 15.07 -14.20 15.45
N THR A 229 14.02 -13.56 15.95
CA THR A 229 13.82 -13.29 17.37
C THR A 229 12.83 -14.31 17.97
N LYS A 230 12.54 -14.16 19.27
CA LYS A 230 11.45 -14.88 19.93
C LYS A 230 10.10 -14.17 19.83
N ASN A 231 10.08 -12.98 19.24
CA ASN A 231 8.92 -12.10 19.24
C ASN A 231 8.35 -11.95 17.84
N SER A 232 7.03 -11.96 17.72
CA SER A 232 6.36 -11.52 16.50
C SER A 232 5.86 -10.09 16.70
N ASN A 233 5.84 -9.32 15.61
CA ASN A 233 5.36 -7.95 15.65
C ASN A 233 4.48 -7.58 14.46
N PHE A 234 3.56 -6.66 14.67
CA PHE A 234 2.67 -6.14 13.63
C PHE A 234 2.22 -4.73 13.98
N ALA A 235 1.83 -3.95 12.97
CA ALA A 235 1.23 -2.65 13.20
C ALA A 235 -0.27 -2.79 13.44
N LEU A 236 -0.81 -2.01 14.38
CA LEU A 236 -2.24 -1.71 14.46
C LEU A 236 -2.45 -0.26 14.10
N LEU A 237 -3.17 -0.03 13.00
CA LEU A 237 -3.32 1.27 12.37
C LEU A 237 -4.79 1.67 12.39
N SER A 238 -5.13 2.71 13.16
CA SER A 238 -6.45 3.32 13.14
C SER A 238 -6.56 4.25 11.93
N THR A 239 -7.47 3.91 11.02
CA THR A 239 -7.73 4.70 9.81
C THR A 239 -8.68 5.85 10.13
N ILE A 240 -8.27 7.07 9.81
CA ILE A 240 -9.10 8.27 9.94
C ILE A 240 -9.30 8.90 8.56
N ASN A 241 -10.55 9.22 8.25
CA ASN A 241 -10.92 10.02 7.10
C ASN A 241 -11.33 11.41 7.58
N PHE A 242 -10.51 12.40 7.28
CA PHE A 242 -10.82 13.79 7.55
C PHE A 242 -11.86 14.34 6.57
N THR A 243 -12.49 15.43 6.99
CA THR A 243 -13.45 16.18 6.18
C THR A 243 -13.07 17.67 6.21
N GLN A 244 -13.85 18.48 5.50
CA GLN A 244 -13.63 19.92 5.46
C GLN A 244 -13.78 20.56 6.86
N PRO A 245 -12.99 21.61 7.19
CA PRO A 245 -12.07 22.36 6.33
C PRO A 245 -10.64 21.79 6.29
N PHE A 246 -10.37 20.67 6.96
CA PHE A 246 -9.03 20.10 7.06
C PHE A 246 -8.63 19.36 5.78
N LYS A 247 -7.37 19.54 5.35
CA LYS A 247 -6.88 19.01 4.06
C LYS A 247 -5.43 18.52 4.08
N ASP A 248 -4.82 18.34 5.26
CA ASP A 248 -3.42 17.92 5.37
C ASP A 248 -3.20 16.71 6.31
N PRO A 249 -3.79 15.54 5.99
CA PRO A 249 -3.65 14.33 6.82
C PRO A 249 -2.20 13.90 7.04
N ILE A 250 -1.31 14.21 6.10
CA ILE A 250 0.11 13.87 6.21
C ILE A 250 0.73 14.68 7.34
N GLU A 251 0.49 15.99 7.40
CA GLU A 251 1.02 16.83 8.47
C GLU A 251 0.44 16.46 9.84
N TYR A 252 -0.85 16.06 9.92
CA TYR A 252 -1.42 15.54 11.16
C TYR A 252 -0.67 14.30 11.70
N ALA A 253 -0.35 13.34 10.84
CA ALA A 253 0.47 12.18 11.25
C ALA A 253 1.90 12.57 11.61
N ARG A 254 2.52 13.51 10.87
CA ARG A 254 3.87 14.02 11.18
C ARG A 254 3.91 14.72 12.55
N ALA A 255 2.94 15.58 12.84
CA ALA A 255 2.83 16.28 14.11
C ALA A 255 2.64 15.31 15.28
N THR A 256 1.82 14.26 15.10
CA THR A 256 1.61 13.22 16.11
C THR A 256 2.89 12.45 16.41
N ALA A 257 3.63 12.04 15.37
CA ALA A 257 4.92 11.36 15.53
C ALA A 257 5.99 12.28 16.14
N TYR A 258 6.04 13.54 15.73
CA TYR A 258 6.93 14.54 16.30
C TYR A 258 6.70 14.74 17.79
N LEU A 259 5.44 14.77 18.25
CA LEU A 259 5.12 14.87 19.68
C LEU A 259 5.69 13.68 20.47
N ALA A 260 5.62 12.47 19.93
CA ALA A 260 6.25 11.29 20.53
C ALA A 260 7.78 11.40 20.57
N ASN A 261 8.41 11.94 19.51
CA ASN A 261 9.86 12.18 19.49
C ASN A 261 10.25 13.24 20.53
N LEU A 262 9.45 14.30 20.68
CA LEU A 262 9.71 15.37 21.65
C LEU A 262 9.76 14.82 23.09
N ILE A 263 8.72 14.08 23.50
CA ILE A 263 8.62 13.58 24.89
C ILE A 263 9.54 12.39 25.19
N SER A 264 10.14 11.78 24.16
CA SER A 264 11.17 10.74 24.30
C SER A 264 12.60 11.27 24.25
N GLY A 265 12.81 12.57 24.05
CA GLY A 265 14.15 13.15 23.90
C GLY A 265 14.80 12.85 22.55
N GLY A 266 14.00 12.80 21.48
CA GLY A 266 14.46 12.59 20.10
C GLY A 266 14.50 11.13 19.64
N GLN A 267 13.72 10.24 20.26
CA GLN A 267 13.68 8.81 19.94
C GLN A 267 12.23 8.33 19.68
N VAL A 268 12.00 7.02 19.69
CA VAL A 268 10.65 6.43 19.68
C VAL A 268 10.29 5.89 21.06
N LEU A 269 8.99 5.80 21.34
CA LEU A 269 8.49 5.33 22.63
C LEU A 269 8.14 3.86 22.62
N VAL A 270 8.30 3.21 23.78
CA VAL A 270 7.73 1.90 24.07
C VAL A 270 6.92 1.96 25.37
N GLN A 271 5.76 1.29 25.38
CA GLN A 271 4.92 1.16 26.56
C GLN A 271 4.34 -0.26 26.65
N ARG A 272 4.33 -0.82 27.86
CA ARG A 272 3.61 -2.05 28.15
C ARG A 272 2.11 -1.80 28.10
N LEU A 273 1.35 -2.69 27.45
CA LEU A 273 -0.10 -2.61 27.33
C LEU A 273 -0.80 -2.50 28.70
N GLY A 274 -0.32 -3.27 29.69
CA GLY A 274 -0.89 -3.21 31.04
C GLY A 274 -0.69 -1.85 31.72
N ASP A 275 0.46 -1.21 31.49
CA ASP A 275 0.74 0.12 32.04
C ASP A 275 -0.10 1.19 31.35
N LEU A 276 -0.25 1.11 30.03
CA LEU A 276 -1.17 1.96 29.26
C LEU A 276 -2.61 1.87 29.79
N ARG A 277 -3.13 0.64 29.99
CA ARG A 277 -4.49 0.42 30.52
C ARG A 277 -4.71 1.00 31.92
N ARG A 278 -3.65 1.06 32.73
CA ARG A 278 -3.67 1.67 34.07
C ARG A 278 -3.42 3.18 34.06
N GLY A 279 -3.28 3.79 32.88
CA GLY A 279 -2.99 5.23 32.76
C GLY A 279 -1.66 5.61 33.37
N ARG A 280 -0.63 4.75 33.22
CA ARG A 280 0.70 5.02 33.77
C ARG A 280 1.81 4.77 32.76
N ARG A 281 2.89 5.52 32.97
CA ARG A 281 4.16 5.35 32.26
C ARG A 281 4.80 3.98 32.49
N THR A 282 5.35 3.41 31.43
CA THR A 282 6.28 2.27 31.52
C THR A 282 7.69 2.76 31.87
N THR A 283 8.40 2.03 32.73
CA THR A 283 9.82 2.28 33.05
C THR A 283 10.69 1.09 32.63
N GLU A 284 11.99 1.30 32.50
CA GLU A 284 12.94 0.20 32.21
C GLU A 284 12.80 -0.98 33.18
N THR A 285 12.65 -0.70 34.48
CA THR A 285 12.48 -1.74 35.50
C THR A 285 11.21 -2.56 35.24
N ARG A 286 10.13 -1.94 34.75
CA ARG A 286 8.88 -2.65 34.43
C ARG A 286 9.01 -3.52 33.19
N ILE A 287 9.77 -3.08 32.18
CA ILE A 287 10.09 -3.91 31.01
C ILE A 287 10.96 -5.09 31.43
N LYS A 288 12.02 -4.85 32.21
CA LYS A 288 12.92 -5.92 32.71
C LYS A 288 12.19 -6.98 33.54
N LYS A 289 11.15 -6.58 34.29
CA LYS A 289 10.31 -7.49 35.08
C LYS A 289 9.23 -8.22 34.27
N GLY A 290 8.90 -7.76 33.06
CA GLY A 290 7.93 -8.41 32.18
C GLY A 290 8.51 -9.64 31.48
N ALA A 291 7.66 -10.42 30.82
CA ALA A 291 8.04 -11.59 30.05
C ALA A 291 8.66 -11.24 28.69
N ILE A 292 8.23 -10.15 28.06
CA ILE A 292 8.70 -9.75 26.72
C ILE A 292 9.97 -8.91 26.84
N ARG A 293 10.98 -9.24 26.02
CA ARG A 293 12.19 -8.43 25.84
C ARG A 293 12.07 -7.66 24.53
N PRO A 294 12.16 -6.31 24.53
CA PRO A 294 12.13 -5.50 23.31
C PRO A 294 13.16 -5.97 22.28
N THR A 295 12.78 -6.01 21.00
CA THR A 295 13.76 -6.16 19.90
C THR A 295 14.36 -4.83 19.46
N LEU A 296 13.66 -3.73 19.72
CA LEU A 296 14.13 -2.36 19.50
C LEU A 296 14.53 -1.70 20.81
N GLU A 297 15.70 -1.07 20.84
CA GLU A 297 16.05 -0.14 21.91
C GLU A 297 15.23 1.16 21.75
N ALA A 298 14.23 1.32 22.61
CA ALA A 298 13.29 2.44 22.59
C ALA A 298 13.08 2.99 24.00
N VAL A 299 12.64 4.25 24.10
CA VAL A 299 12.50 4.95 25.39
C VAL A 299 11.19 4.52 26.08
N PRO A 300 11.24 3.97 27.30
CA PRO A 300 10.03 3.65 28.05
C PRO A 300 9.24 4.92 28.40
N GLY A 301 7.96 4.94 28.05
CA GLY A 301 7.15 6.14 28.18
C GLY A 301 5.66 5.90 28.31
N ASP A 302 4.91 6.91 27.89
CA ASP A 302 3.46 6.93 27.91
C ASP A 302 2.92 7.44 26.58
N LEU A 303 2.40 6.52 25.77
CA LEU A 303 1.82 6.79 24.47
C LEU A 303 0.52 7.59 24.58
N SER A 304 -0.15 7.59 25.73
CA SER A 304 -1.37 8.38 25.91
C SER A 304 -1.14 9.89 25.93
N LEU A 305 0.12 10.32 26.09
CA LEU A 305 0.51 11.74 26.00
C LEU A 305 0.73 12.23 24.57
N CYS A 306 0.84 11.33 23.59
CA CYS A 306 1.11 11.70 22.19
C CYS A 306 0.11 11.14 21.17
N ILE A 307 -0.52 9.99 21.43
CA ILE A 307 -1.55 9.43 20.57
C ILE A 307 -2.91 10.03 20.94
N PRO A 308 -3.66 10.61 19.99
CA PRO A 308 -4.97 11.14 20.29
C PRO A 308 -5.92 10.02 20.76
N LYS A 309 -6.78 10.36 21.74
CA LYS A 309 -7.59 9.40 22.49
C LYS A 309 -8.37 8.41 21.62
N ARG A 310 -9.03 8.89 20.56
CA ARG A 310 -9.87 8.07 19.68
C ARG A 310 -9.07 6.93 19.04
N GLN A 311 -7.89 7.21 18.51
CA GLN A 311 -7.00 6.21 17.89
C GLN A 311 -6.45 5.24 18.95
N LEU A 312 -6.10 5.74 20.14
CA LEU A 312 -5.60 4.92 21.22
C LEU A 312 -6.66 3.93 21.73
N ASP A 313 -7.91 4.40 21.94
CA ASP A 313 -9.05 3.57 22.31
C ASP A 313 -9.31 2.50 21.24
N ASN A 314 -9.31 2.88 19.95
CA ASN A 314 -9.47 1.95 18.83
C ASN A 314 -8.41 0.83 18.85
N ILE A 315 -7.14 1.17 19.13
CA ILE A 315 -6.04 0.21 19.23
C ILE A 315 -6.26 -0.75 20.41
N ILE A 316 -6.64 -0.23 21.59
CA ILE A 316 -6.89 -1.04 22.79
C ILE A 316 -8.07 -1.99 22.58
N GLU A 317 -9.17 -1.52 21.98
CA GLU A 317 -10.30 -2.37 21.62
C GLU A 317 -9.88 -3.47 20.63
N THR A 318 -9.09 -3.11 19.61
CA THR A 318 -8.62 -4.05 18.59
C THR A 318 -7.74 -5.14 19.21
N LEU A 319 -6.83 -4.79 20.11
CA LEU A 319 -6.02 -5.78 20.85
C LEU A 319 -6.91 -6.74 21.63
N GLY A 320 -7.97 -6.23 22.28
CA GLY A 320 -8.95 -7.07 22.99
C GLY A 320 -9.76 -7.99 22.05
N ALA A 321 -10.03 -7.56 20.82
CA ALA A 321 -10.67 -8.40 19.82
C ALA A 321 -9.71 -9.48 19.28
N LEU A 322 -8.47 -9.10 18.96
CA LEU A 322 -7.43 -10.02 18.50
C LEU A 322 -7.08 -11.09 19.54
N ASP A 323 -7.14 -10.75 20.83
CA ASP A 323 -6.93 -11.71 21.92
C ASP A 323 -7.92 -12.89 21.90
N LYS A 324 -9.11 -12.72 21.31
CA LYS A 324 -10.08 -13.82 21.19
C LYS A 324 -9.72 -14.86 20.13
N ILE A 325 -8.91 -14.48 19.15
CA ILE A 325 -8.47 -15.36 18.05
C ILE A 325 -7.02 -15.83 18.23
N ALA A 326 -6.22 -15.09 18.99
CA ALA A 326 -4.86 -15.40 19.38
C ALA A 326 -4.66 -15.04 20.87
N PRO A 327 -5.15 -15.88 21.81
CA PRO A 327 -5.13 -15.61 23.24
C PRO A 327 -3.73 -15.34 23.78
N GLY A 328 -3.56 -14.22 24.48
CA GLY A 328 -2.27 -13.71 24.93
C GLY A 328 -1.83 -12.47 24.15
N THR A 329 -2.50 -12.12 23.05
CA THR A 329 -2.24 -10.87 22.31
C THR A 329 -2.38 -9.65 23.20
N ALA A 330 -3.39 -9.64 24.08
CA ALA A 330 -3.69 -8.52 24.96
C ALA A 330 -3.11 -8.67 26.38
N ASN A 331 -2.00 -9.41 26.52
CA ASN A 331 -1.27 -9.56 27.77
C ASN A 331 -0.69 -8.21 28.28
N ASP A 332 -0.59 -8.05 29.59
CA ASP A 332 -0.02 -6.87 30.25
C ASP A 332 1.46 -6.59 29.90
N ASP A 333 2.18 -7.61 29.45
CA ASP A 333 3.58 -7.53 29.02
C ASP A 333 3.73 -7.28 27.50
N THR A 334 2.64 -7.32 26.71
CA THR A 334 2.65 -6.92 25.30
C THR A 334 3.18 -5.50 25.19
N LEU A 335 4.14 -5.28 24.28
CA LEU A 335 4.78 -3.99 24.08
C LEU A 335 4.14 -3.25 22.91
N LEU A 336 3.90 -1.96 23.09
CA LEU A 336 3.40 -1.04 22.10
C LEU A 336 4.47 0.01 21.83
N TYR A 337 4.87 0.14 20.57
CA TYR A 337 5.81 1.16 20.12
C TYR A 337 5.09 2.22 19.32
N GLY A 338 5.45 3.48 19.55
CA GLY A 338 4.81 4.59 18.85
C GLY A 338 5.80 5.64 18.35
N ILE A 339 5.49 6.34 17.26
CA ILE A 339 4.25 6.23 16.44
C ILE A 339 4.51 5.41 15.17
N GLU A 340 3.55 4.58 14.76
CA GLU A 340 3.51 4.05 13.39
C GLU A 340 2.48 4.80 12.55
N CYS A 341 2.91 5.40 11.44
CA CYS A 341 2.05 6.14 10.51
C CYS A 341 2.16 5.56 9.11
N LYS A 342 1.05 5.56 8.34
CA LYS A 342 1.09 5.29 6.89
C LYS A 342 0.38 6.40 6.13
N TYR A 343 1.09 6.97 5.16
CA TYR A 343 0.61 8.05 4.31
C TYR A 343 -0.07 7.54 3.05
N TYR A 344 -0.98 8.36 2.54
CA TYR A 344 -1.77 8.10 1.34
C TYR A 344 -1.40 9.14 0.28
N SER A 345 -1.16 8.68 -0.95
CA SER A 345 -0.93 9.57 -2.09
C SER A 345 -2.24 10.20 -2.51
N ALA A 346 -2.20 11.48 -2.90
CA ALA A 346 -3.38 12.18 -3.36
C ALA A 346 -3.86 11.59 -4.69
N ARG A 347 -5.17 11.35 -4.77
CA ARG A 347 -5.81 10.77 -5.96
C ARG A 347 -6.48 11.87 -6.78
N PRO A 348 -6.16 12.04 -8.07
CA PRO A 348 -6.82 13.01 -8.93
C PRO A 348 -8.22 12.53 -9.27
N LYS A 349 -9.12 13.48 -9.55
CA LYS A 349 -10.41 13.12 -10.15
C LYS A 349 -10.19 12.64 -11.59
N CYS A 350 -10.63 11.44 -11.89
CA CYS A 350 -10.51 10.81 -13.21
C CYS A 350 -11.81 10.11 -13.60
N ASN A 351 -11.95 9.77 -14.88
CA ASN A 351 -12.99 8.84 -15.31
C ASN A 351 -12.59 7.38 -15.02
N LYS A 352 -13.47 6.43 -15.34
CA LYS A 352 -13.23 4.98 -15.18
C LYS A 352 -12.01 4.45 -15.96
N ASP A 353 -11.55 5.20 -16.96
CA ASP A 353 -10.40 4.85 -17.81
C ASP A 353 -9.12 5.54 -17.35
N PHE A 354 -9.11 6.11 -16.14
CA PHE A 354 -7.99 6.81 -15.53
C PHE A 354 -7.52 8.06 -16.30
N LEU A 355 -8.35 8.57 -17.20
CA LEU A 355 -8.15 9.88 -17.84
C LEU A 355 -8.45 10.97 -16.81
N ILE A 356 -7.51 11.90 -16.63
CA ILE A 356 -7.65 12.99 -15.66
C ILE A 356 -8.75 13.95 -16.13
N GLU A 357 -9.65 14.33 -15.21
CA GLU A 357 -10.74 15.26 -15.51
C GLU A 357 -10.18 16.65 -15.91
N GLY A 358 -10.70 17.22 -17.00
CA GLY A 358 -10.20 18.49 -17.54
C GLY A 358 -8.93 18.37 -18.40
N CYS A 359 -8.48 17.14 -18.68
CA CYS A 359 -7.39 16.85 -19.61
C CYS A 359 -7.90 16.03 -20.81
N LYS A 360 -7.22 16.17 -21.95
CA LYS A 360 -7.37 15.29 -23.11
C LYS A 360 -6.14 14.39 -23.20
N ASP A 361 -6.33 13.08 -23.34
CA ASP A 361 -5.26 12.10 -23.51
C ASP A 361 -4.12 12.14 -22.45
N VAL A 362 -4.40 12.65 -21.26
CA VAL A 362 -3.52 12.62 -20.08
C VAL A 362 -4.11 11.71 -19.01
N TYR A 363 -3.37 10.66 -18.65
CA TYR A 363 -3.78 9.60 -17.73
C TYR A 363 -2.90 9.59 -16.47
N ALA A 364 -3.39 9.00 -15.39
CA ALA A 364 -2.60 8.80 -14.18
C ALA A 364 -2.80 7.37 -13.63
N VAL A 365 -1.69 6.71 -13.26
CA VAL A 365 -1.72 5.30 -12.83
C VAL A 365 -0.80 5.05 -11.64
N GLY A 366 -1.06 3.96 -10.93
CA GLY A 366 -0.17 3.40 -9.93
C GLY A 366 -0.16 4.16 -8.60
N ASP A 367 0.81 3.81 -7.75
CA ASP A 367 0.85 4.29 -6.36
C ASP A 367 1.00 5.81 -6.25
N GLY A 368 1.80 6.40 -7.15
CA GLY A 368 2.09 7.84 -7.14
C GLY A 368 0.85 8.71 -7.39
N ALA A 369 -0.09 8.19 -8.17
CA ALA A 369 -1.37 8.80 -8.47
C ALA A 369 -2.47 8.43 -7.46
N GLY A 370 -2.16 7.65 -6.42
CA GLY A 370 -3.11 7.30 -5.37
C GLY A 370 -4.13 6.22 -5.75
N PHE A 371 -3.96 5.49 -6.86
CA PHE A 371 -4.87 4.41 -7.26
C PHE A 371 -4.49 3.05 -6.68
N THR A 372 -3.20 2.82 -6.43
CA THR A 372 -2.68 1.51 -6.01
C THR A 372 -1.76 1.63 -4.80
N ARG A 373 -1.49 0.49 -4.14
CA ARG A 373 -0.52 0.35 -3.04
C ARG A 373 0.18 -1.02 -3.03
N SER A 374 0.13 -1.74 -4.14
CA SER A 374 0.67 -3.09 -4.26
C SER A 374 1.24 -3.30 -5.65
N LEU A 375 2.24 -4.18 -5.75
CA LEU A 375 2.89 -4.51 -7.01
C LEU A 375 1.90 -5.02 -8.05
N SER A 376 0.98 -5.88 -7.62
CA SER A 376 -0.04 -6.49 -8.46
C SER A 376 -1.05 -5.47 -8.99
N GLN A 377 -1.63 -4.65 -8.12
CA GLN A 377 -2.56 -3.60 -8.59
C GLN A 377 -1.84 -2.54 -9.43
N ALA A 378 -0.62 -2.13 -9.09
CA ALA A 378 0.12 -1.17 -9.91
C ALA A 378 0.36 -1.69 -11.33
N ALA A 379 0.76 -2.97 -11.45
CA ALA A 379 0.93 -3.62 -12.75
C ALA A 379 -0.39 -3.76 -13.50
N ALA A 380 -1.46 -4.19 -12.81
CA ALA A 380 -2.79 -4.32 -13.38
C ALA A 380 -3.34 -2.98 -13.90
N ASN A 381 -3.14 -1.90 -13.15
CA ASN A 381 -3.56 -0.56 -13.56
C ASN A 381 -2.82 -0.10 -14.84
N GLY A 382 -1.51 -0.35 -14.91
CA GLY A 382 -0.70 -0.06 -16.08
C GLY A 382 -1.17 -0.83 -17.32
N LEU A 383 -1.42 -2.14 -17.18
CA LEU A 383 -1.93 -2.97 -18.28
C LEU A 383 -3.32 -2.52 -18.75
N TYR A 384 -4.23 -2.24 -17.81
CA TYR A 384 -5.57 -1.74 -18.12
C TYR A 384 -5.51 -0.47 -18.98
N VAL A 385 -4.74 0.54 -18.55
CA VAL A 385 -4.63 1.80 -19.29
C VAL A 385 -3.92 1.62 -20.63
N ALA A 386 -2.91 0.74 -20.71
CA ALA A 386 -2.25 0.40 -21.97
C ALA A 386 -3.23 -0.20 -23.00
N ASP A 387 -4.15 -1.07 -22.58
CA ASP A 387 -5.19 -1.63 -23.44
C ASP A 387 -6.18 -0.58 -23.94
N ILE A 388 -6.61 0.33 -23.07
CA ILE A 388 -7.49 1.45 -23.46
C ILE A 388 -6.81 2.30 -24.53
N ILE A 389 -5.56 2.69 -24.28
CA ILE A 389 -4.78 3.53 -25.19
C ILE A 389 -4.56 2.83 -26.54
N SER A 390 -4.28 1.52 -26.53
CA SER A 390 -4.03 0.73 -27.73
C SER A 390 -5.29 0.57 -28.59
N LYS A 391 -6.47 0.37 -27.97
CA LYS A 391 -7.76 0.26 -28.68
C LYS A 391 -8.17 1.57 -29.36
N GLN A 392 -7.85 2.71 -28.76
CA GLN A 392 -8.11 4.03 -29.36
C GLN A 392 -7.23 4.31 -30.59
N GLY A 393 -6.04 3.69 -30.67
CA GLY A 393 -5.10 3.85 -31.79
C GLY A 393 -5.38 2.94 -33.00
N GLN A 394 -6.30 1.98 -32.86
CA GLN A 394 -6.71 1.14 -33.99
C GLN A 394 -7.82 1.85 -34.78
N PRO A 395 -7.68 2.05 -36.11
CA PRO A 395 -8.80 2.52 -36.91
C PRO A 395 -9.93 1.49 -36.77
N LYS A 396 -11.12 1.93 -36.37
CA LYS A 396 -12.33 1.09 -36.27
C LYS A 396 -12.54 0.34 -37.59
N GLN A 397 -12.14 -0.93 -37.66
CA GLN A 397 -12.43 -1.80 -38.81
C GLN A 397 -13.92 -2.22 -38.85
N GLU A 398 -14.74 -1.78 -37.90
CA GLU A 398 -16.12 -2.26 -37.71
C GLU A 398 -17.17 -1.71 -38.69
N ASN A 399 -16.84 -0.88 -39.68
CA ASN A 399 -17.83 -0.39 -40.64
C ASN A 399 -17.68 -0.88 -42.09
N LYS A 400 -16.59 -1.56 -42.48
CA LYS A 400 -16.48 -2.09 -43.85
C LYS A 400 -17.38 -3.31 -44.10
N GLN A 401 -17.55 -4.21 -43.13
CA GLN A 401 -18.43 -5.37 -43.30
C GLN A 401 -19.94 -5.05 -43.24
N LYS A 402 -20.34 -3.91 -42.65
CA LYS A 402 -21.75 -3.47 -42.64
C LYS A 402 -22.11 -2.67 -43.89
N GLN A 403 -21.18 -1.94 -44.50
CA GLN A 403 -21.40 -1.30 -45.81
C GLN A 403 -21.40 -2.31 -46.96
N GLU A 404 -20.48 -3.28 -46.99
CA GLU A 404 -20.45 -4.31 -48.03
C GLU A 404 -21.66 -5.28 -47.99
N LYS A 405 -22.31 -5.43 -46.82
CA LYS A 405 -23.56 -6.21 -46.71
C LYS A 405 -24.81 -5.43 -47.13
N LYS A 406 -24.80 -4.08 -47.03
CA LYS A 406 -25.90 -3.24 -47.53
C LYS A 406 -25.87 -3.10 -49.05
N GLU A 407 -24.69 -2.91 -49.65
CA GLU A 407 -24.56 -2.82 -51.12
C GLU A 407 -24.87 -4.15 -51.84
N LYS A 408 -24.71 -5.30 -51.17
CA LYS A 408 -25.09 -6.62 -51.71
C LYS A 408 -26.58 -6.96 -51.56
N GLN A 409 -27.34 -6.21 -50.74
CA GLN A 409 -28.79 -6.40 -50.60
C GLN A 409 -29.61 -5.53 -51.55
N GLU A 410 -29.07 -4.40 -52.02
CA GLU A 410 -29.78 -3.50 -52.96
C GLU A 410 -29.67 -3.92 -54.44
N ASN A 411 -28.80 -4.87 -54.79
CA ASN A 411 -28.55 -5.30 -56.18
C ASN A 411 -29.15 -6.68 -56.57
N LYS A 412 -30.21 -7.14 -55.91
CA LYS A 412 -30.95 -8.34 -56.39
C LYS A 412 -32.05 -7.94 -57.37
N PRO A 413 -32.01 -8.39 -58.64
CA PRO A 413 -33.05 -8.09 -59.61
C PRO A 413 -34.32 -8.87 -59.27
N THR A 414 -35.43 -8.15 -59.23
CA THR A 414 -36.78 -8.66 -59.05
C THR A 414 -37.15 -9.55 -60.23
N LYS A 415 -37.53 -10.80 -59.97
CA LYS A 415 -38.21 -11.69 -60.92
C LYS A 415 -39.60 -11.97 -60.40
#